data_AF-A0A4V0XKG0-F1
#
_entry.id   AF-A0A4V0XKG0-F1
#
_cell.length_a   1.000
_cell.length_b   1.000
_cell.length_c   1.000
_cell.angle_alpha   90.00
_cell.angle_beta   90.00
_cell.angle_gamma   90.00
#
_symmetry.space_group_name_H-M   'P 1'
#
loop_
_entity.id
_entity.type
_entity.pdbx_description
1 polymer ?
#
loop_
_entity_poly.entity_id
_entity_poly.type
_entity_poly.pdbx_seq_one_letter_code
_entity_poly.pdbx_strand_id
1 'polypeptide(L)'
;MSVEQEQALEQVRRQLTIIAEGALDLDPPAAFHLWALRGPKNSVGKWFTSIDEAMEFVASERDRSDLYVCGGLRLTAPQSPFAGREVKDLGGVVGFLGDFDVKQGAFASVEDARLFAWNVFHGTPPSMLVQSGGGVQGWWLLKEPWTFNYPEERAKAIQFARRFGATLKAAGAAKGIRVDSTHDLARVFRLAGTFNRKPEYGEPRPTILELPAQGTAVGRYERDDLEVGLVAEEFTPKDPAKALPLMGFLTLAPDRSPPEDALQSLLVNHDKARGSWDGRRPDLADASDSSLDFSLATIAVASGWTDQEVADLLVAGRRHRGANLKTGKGGELRLDYYQRTIANAKAAVAKDKARSSGKVASATGAEEPRKVETPADAKKIIRDVWGVEVVRVEKAGNGTDRARYTIILPDERRVEVGSSSAMLDQRRMRAALYESRIVVAPLRPADWNAVVSAMNALVEEVAPEDDEAVETARWIAEFVSENWELHQARAGTPSSLWLKLQSKPDWFIHGGRIALELTRLRIDLFQKYGESVSTRALGQRLRNLGYSLTRLSARDGDRRLRRFYWLSPEGWDPFKEGGRGASVEGEEVDP
;
A
#
# COMPACT_ATOMS: atom_id res chain seq x y z
N MET A 1 21.99 -51.52 -3.37
CA MET A 1 21.10 -50.41 -2.96
C MET A 1 19.70 -50.99 -2.84
N SER A 2 19.00 -50.77 -1.72
CA SER A 2 17.61 -51.25 -1.60
C SER A 2 16.67 -50.43 -2.49
N VAL A 3 15.51 -50.99 -2.84
CA VAL A 3 14.46 -50.26 -3.61
C VAL A 3 14.07 -48.96 -2.90
N GLU A 4 14.01 -48.97 -1.56
CA GLU A 4 13.72 -47.78 -0.75
C GLU A 4 14.83 -46.72 -0.84
N GLN A 5 16.10 -47.14 -0.86
CA GLN A 5 17.22 -46.21 -1.06
C GLN A 5 17.20 -45.59 -2.46
N GLU A 6 16.86 -46.36 -3.47
CA GLU A 6 16.73 -45.89 -4.85
C GLU A 6 15.60 -44.85 -4.98
N GLN A 7 14.42 -45.16 -4.45
CA GLN A 7 13.29 -44.22 -4.40
C GLN A 7 13.60 -42.94 -3.62
N ALA A 8 14.40 -43.06 -2.54
CA ALA A 8 14.83 -41.91 -1.76
C ALA A 8 15.81 -41.02 -2.54
N LEU A 9 16.79 -41.59 -3.23
CA LEU A 9 17.71 -40.83 -4.07
C LEU A 9 17.01 -40.20 -5.29
N GLU A 10 15.99 -40.86 -5.82
CA GLU A 10 15.17 -40.29 -6.89
C GLU A 10 14.41 -39.04 -6.41
N GLN A 11 13.87 -39.04 -5.18
CA GLN A 11 13.28 -37.84 -4.59
C GLN A 11 14.29 -36.70 -4.46
N VAL A 12 15.53 -37.01 -4.04
CA VAL A 12 16.60 -36.00 -3.97
C VAL A 12 16.86 -35.42 -5.36
N ARG A 13 17.14 -36.28 -6.34
CA ARG A 13 17.46 -35.86 -7.72
C ARG A 13 16.34 -34.99 -8.25
N ARG A 14 15.09 -35.40 -8.08
CA ARG A 14 13.92 -34.66 -8.54
C ARG A 14 13.79 -33.29 -7.88
N GLN A 15 14.00 -33.19 -6.57
CA GLN A 15 13.98 -31.90 -5.87
C GLN A 15 15.11 -30.98 -6.38
N LEU A 16 16.33 -31.51 -6.56
CA LEU A 16 17.46 -30.73 -7.06
C LEU A 16 17.25 -30.26 -8.49
N THR A 17 16.72 -31.11 -9.37
CA THR A 17 16.35 -30.72 -10.74
C THR A 17 15.35 -29.57 -10.73
N ILE A 18 14.30 -29.66 -9.91
CA ILE A 18 13.30 -28.60 -9.78
C ILE A 18 13.92 -27.32 -9.22
N ILE A 19 14.83 -27.38 -8.24
CA ILE A 19 15.47 -26.18 -7.68
C ILE A 19 16.42 -25.53 -8.67
N ALA A 20 17.23 -26.34 -9.37
CA ALA A 20 18.35 -25.88 -10.19
C ALA A 20 17.96 -25.53 -11.64
N GLU A 21 16.76 -25.89 -12.08
CA GLU A 21 16.21 -25.50 -13.39
C GLU A 21 16.20 -23.97 -13.55
N GLY A 22 16.70 -23.49 -14.70
CA GLY A 22 16.96 -22.09 -14.99
C GLY A 22 18.27 -21.54 -14.42
N ALA A 23 18.76 -22.07 -13.29
CA ALA A 23 20.05 -21.65 -12.73
C ALA A 23 21.25 -22.29 -13.44
N LEU A 24 21.12 -23.57 -13.80
CA LEU A 24 22.15 -24.30 -14.56
C LEU A 24 22.19 -23.92 -16.04
N ASP A 25 21.14 -23.27 -16.54
CA ASP A 25 21.04 -22.80 -17.93
C ASP A 25 21.69 -21.43 -18.14
N LEU A 26 22.13 -20.76 -17.06
CA LEU A 26 22.87 -19.50 -17.14
C LEU A 26 24.25 -19.73 -17.76
N ASP A 27 24.82 -18.68 -18.37
CA ASP A 27 26.18 -18.69 -18.91
C ASP A 27 27.06 -17.64 -18.19
N PRO A 28 28.01 -18.07 -17.33
CA PRO A 28 28.26 -19.45 -16.90
C PRO A 28 27.16 -19.98 -15.96
N PRO A 29 27.03 -21.31 -15.79
CA PRO A 29 26.03 -21.91 -14.91
C PRO A 29 26.17 -21.43 -13.47
N ALA A 30 25.07 -21.02 -12.85
CA ALA A 30 25.07 -20.64 -11.45
C ALA A 30 25.21 -21.86 -10.55
N ALA A 31 25.93 -21.70 -9.45
CA ALA A 31 26.10 -22.75 -8.45
C ALA A 31 24.98 -22.69 -7.39
N PHE A 32 24.45 -23.85 -7.02
CA PHE A 32 23.52 -24.03 -5.88
C PHE A 32 24.25 -24.70 -4.71
N HIS A 33 23.73 -24.54 -3.48
CA HIS A 33 24.42 -24.95 -2.26
C HIS A 33 23.71 -26.08 -1.50
N LEU A 34 24.45 -27.13 -1.14
CA LEU A 34 24.01 -28.16 -0.19
C LEU A 34 24.76 -28.04 1.15
N TRP A 35 24.03 -28.25 2.25
CA TRP A 35 24.57 -28.23 3.61
C TRP A 35 24.34 -29.58 4.28
N ALA A 36 25.43 -30.18 4.77
CA ALA A 36 25.41 -31.37 5.60
C ALA A 36 25.70 -30.97 7.06
N LEU A 37 24.65 -30.99 7.88
CA LEU A 37 24.77 -30.72 9.31
C LEU A 37 25.16 -32.00 10.04
N ARG A 38 26.34 -31.99 10.64
CA ARG A 38 26.90 -33.07 11.48
C ARG A 38 27.14 -32.64 12.94
N GLY A 39 26.73 -31.42 13.27
CA GLY A 39 27.04 -30.74 14.53
C GLY A 39 27.93 -29.48 14.34
N PRO A 40 28.15 -28.69 15.40
CA PRO A 40 28.66 -27.31 15.27
C PRO A 40 30.03 -27.16 14.61
N LYS A 41 30.91 -28.18 14.71
CA LYS A 41 32.29 -28.12 14.20
C LYS A 41 32.56 -28.96 12.96
N ASN A 42 31.65 -29.86 12.59
CA ASN A 42 31.88 -30.87 11.55
C ASN A 42 30.92 -30.73 10.36
N SER A 43 30.10 -29.69 10.35
CA SER A 43 29.15 -29.45 9.26
C SER A 43 29.86 -28.96 8.01
N VAL A 44 29.41 -29.42 6.86
CA VAL A 44 30.05 -29.15 5.57
C VAL A 44 29.04 -28.53 4.62
N GLY A 45 29.37 -27.36 4.07
CA GLY A 45 28.65 -26.73 2.98
C GLY A 45 29.42 -26.89 1.68
N LYS A 46 28.73 -27.23 0.58
CA LYS A 46 29.35 -27.35 -0.74
C LYS A 46 28.47 -26.73 -1.83
N TRP A 47 29.09 -25.97 -2.72
CA TRP A 47 28.48 -25.41 -3.94
C TRP A 47 28.67 -26.36 -5.12
N PHE A 48 27.64 -26.48 -5.97
CA PHE A 48 27.59 -27.38 -7.11
C PHE A 48 27.04 -26.67 -8.35
N THR A 49 27.62 -26.97 -9.50
CA THR A 49 27.13 -26.61 -10.84
C THR A 49 26.65 -27.84 -11.62
N SER A 50 26.59 -29.00 -10.97
CA SER A 50 26.16 -30.28 -11.55
C SER A 50 25.29 -31.03 -10.56
N ILE A 51 24.15 -31.54 -11.04
CA ILE A 51 23.25 -32.37 -10.24
C ILE A 51 23.92 -33.71 -9.92
N ASP A 52 24.70 -34.28 -10.84
CA ASP A 52 25.35 -35.58 -10.61
C ASP A 52 26.41 -35.50 -9.52
N GLU A 53 27.24 -34.45 -9.52
CA GLU A 53 28.21 -34.21 -8.42
C GLU A 53 27.51 -33.97 -7.08
N ALA A 54 26.36 -33.28 -7.11
CA ALA A 54 25.54 -33.07 -5.93
C ALA A 54 24.96 -34.39 -5.40
N MET A 55 24.54 -35.30 -6.29
CA MET A 55 24.04 -36.63 -5.94
C MET A 55 25.12 -37.51 -5.32
N GLU A 56 26.37 -37.45 -5.81
CA GLU A 56 27.50 -38.15 -5.18
C GLU A 56 27.75 -37.64 -3.76
N PHE A 57 27.72 -36.32 -3.56
CA PHE A 57 27.83 -35.73 -2.22
C PHE A 57 26.69 -36.20 -1.32
N VAL A 58 25.44 -36.15 -1.79
CA VAL A 58 24.28 -36.63 -1.02
C VAL A 58 24.43 -38.10 -0.65
N ALA A 59 24.80 -38.97 -1.59
CA ALA A 59 24.98 -40.40 -1.33
C ALA A 59 26.02 -40.64 -0.22
N SER A 60 27.09 -39.84 -0.18
CA SER A 60 28.11 -39.92 0.86
C SER A 60 27.64 -39.40 2.24
N GLU A 61 26.67 -38.48 2.29
CA GLU A 61 26.25 -37.79 3.51
C GLU A 61 24.92 -38.27 4.10
N ARG A 62 24.03 -38.82 3.27
CA ARG A 62 22.62 -39.08 3.57
C ARG A 62 22.41 -39.83 4.88
N ASP A 63 23.26 -40.80 5.16
CA ASP A 63 23.09 -41.71 6.29
C ASP A 63 23.76 -41.19 7.58
N ARG A 64 24.60 -40.16 7.50
CA ARG A 64 25.37 -39.61 8.64
C ARG A 64 25.09 -38.13 8.98
N SER A 65 24.36 -37.43 8.12
CA SER A 65 24.15 -35.98 8.24
C SER A 65 22.69 -35.59 8.01
N ASP A 66 22.24 -34.53 8.68
CA ASP A 66 21.04 -33.81 8.28
C ASP A 66 21.35 -33.00 7.01
N LEU A 67 20.66 -33.29 5.91
CA LEU A 67 20.92 -32.67 4.61
C LEU A 67 19.92 -31.55 4.28
N TYR A 68 20.45 -30.48 3.72
CA TYR A 68 19.69 -29.30 3.34
C TYR A 68 20.16 -28.70 2.02
N VAL A 69 19.27 -27.97 1.36
CA VAL A 69 19.51 -27.20 0.14
C VAL A 69 19.12 -25.74 0.35
N CYS A 70 19.89 -24.82 -0.25
CA CYS A 70 19.66 -23.37 -0.21
C CYS A 70 18.88 -22.91 -1.44
N GLY A 71 17.96 -21.95 -1.28
CA GLY A 71 17.33 -21.24 -2.41
C GLY A 71 18.21 -20.15 -3.02
N GLY A 72 19.30 -19.78 -2.37
CA GLY A 72 20.30 -18.84 -2.87
C GLY A 72 21.33 -19.49 -3.81
N LEU A 73 21.73 -18.73 -4.83
CA LEU A 73 22.68 -19.10 -5.88
C LEU A 73 23.97 -18.30 -5.77
N ARG A 74 25.03 -18.77 -6.43
CA ARG A 74 26.19 -17.96 -6.84
C ARG A 74 26.27 -17.94 -8.36
N LEU A 75 26.38 -16.75 -8.97
CA LEU A 75 26.49 -16.64 -10.44
C LEU A 75 27.84 -17.09 -10.98
N THR A 76 28.85 -17.14 -10.12
CA THR A 76 30.17 -17.69 -10.44
C THR A 76 30.49 -18.82 -9.50
N ALA A 77 31.02 -19.92 -10.05
CA ALA A 77 31.55 -21.01 -9.24
C ALA A 77 32.58 -20.43 -8.26
N PRO A 78 32.42 -20.69 -6.95
CA PRO A 78 33.36 -20.15 -5.98
C PRO A 78 34.75 -20.78 -6.20
N GLN A 79 35.81 -20.01 -5.93
CA GLN A 79 37.20 -20.52 -6.02
C GLN A 79 37.41 -21.77 -5.16
N SER A 80 36.67 -21.90 -4.06
CA SER A 80 36.55 -23.12 -3.28
C SER A 80 35.09 -23.53 -3.23
N PRO A 81 34.76 -24.80 -3.49
CA PRO A 81 33.39 -25.29 -3.37
C PRO A 81 32.88 -25.22 -1.93
N PHE A 82 33.76 -25.01 -0.93
CA PHE A 82 33.44 -24.85 0.49
C PHE A 82 33.29 -23.38 0.93
N ALA A 83 33.20 -22.44 0.00
CA ALA A 83 33.01 -21.04 0.33
C ALA A 83 31.70 -20.78 1.11
N GLY A 84 31.71 -19.74 1.95
CA GLY A 84 30.59 -19.37 2.80
C GLY A 84 29.26 -19.15 2.05
N ARG A 85 28.16 -19.22 2.80
CA ARG A 85 26.79 -19.00 2.32
C ARG A 85 26.14 -17.86 3.10
N GLU A 86 26.82 -16.73 3.20
CA GLU A 86 26.18 -15.54 3.77
C GLU A 86 25.39 -14.80 2.69
N VAL A 87 24.41 -13.99 3.09
CA VAL A 87 23.58 -13.20 2.15
C VAL A 87 24.45 -12.31 1.23
N LYS A 88 25.60 -11.83 1.72
CA LYS A 88 26.56 -11.02 0.94
C LYS A 88 27.24 -11.80 -0.19
N ASP A 89 27.29 -13.13 -0.06
CA ASP A 89 27.98 -14.02 -0.99
C ASP A 89 27.06 -14.55 -2.09
N LEU A 90 25.74 -14.37 -1.96
CA LEU A 90 24.78 -14.84 -2.96
C LEU A 90 24.84 -13.98 -4.23
N GLY A 91 24.72 -14.59 -5.39
CA GLY A 91 24.57 -13.91 -6.68
C GLY A 91 23.13 -13.93 -7.20
N GLY A 92 22.21 -14.62 -6.54
CA GLY A 92 20.80 -14.64 -6.90
C GLY A 92 19.98 -15.60 -6.03
N VAL A 93 18.70 -15.74 -6.33
CA VAL A 93 17.79 -16.70 -5.68
C VAL A 93 16.87 -17.37 -6.70
N VAL A 94 16.53 -18.63 -6.47
CA VAL A 94 15.58 -19.38 -7.34
C VAL A 94 14.12 -19.17 -6.95
N GLY A 95 13.85 -18.60 -5.77
CA GLY A 95 12.50 -18.48 -5.24
C GLY A 95 12.46 -18.09 -3.78
N PHE A 96 11.25 -18.13 -3.21
CA PHE A 96 10.96 -17.78 -1.82
C PHE A 96 10.38 -18.99 -1.09
N LEU A 97 10.61 -19.05 0.22
CA LEU A 97 10.38 -20.25 1.00
C LEU A 97 9.53 -19.96 2.24
N GLY A 98 8.74 -20.94 2.67
CA GLY A 98 7.96 -20.92 3.89
C GLY A 98 8.24 -22.15 4.76
N ASP A 99 8.27 -21.97 6.08
CA ASP A 99 8.54 -23.02 7.07
C ASP A 99 7.35 -23.11 8.02
N PHE A 100 6.60 -24.21 7.95
CA PHE A 100 5.32 -24.41 8.63
C PHE A 100 5.45 -25.57 9.63
N ASP A 101 5.90 -25.25 10.84
CA ASP A 101 6.19 -26.23 11.90
C ASP A 101 4.92 -26.81 12.55
N VAL A 102 4.97 -28.10 12.86
CA VAL A 102 3.96 -28.81 13.65
C VAL A 102 4.46 -28.94 15.09
N LYS A 103 4.00 -28.03 15.94
CA LYS A 103 4.36 -27.96 17.37
C LYS A 103 3.34 -27.12 18.13
N GLN A 104 3.39 -27.17 19.46
CA GLN A 104 2.51 -26.37 20.31
C GLN A 104 2.61 -24.88 19.98
N GLY A 105 1.48 -24.23 19.72
CA GLY A 105 1.40 -22.81 19.32
C GLY A 105 1.68 -22.53 17.84
N ALA A 106 1.88 -23.56 17.02
CA ALA A 106 1.97 -23.49 15.55
C ALA A 106 0.87 -24.37 14.93
N PHE A 107 1.18 -25.18 13.91
CA PHE A 107 0.20 -26.08 13.29
C PHE A 107 -0.05 -27.32 14.16
N ALA A 108 -1.31 -27.77 14.21
CA ALA A 108 -1.71 -28.96 14.98
C ALA A 108 -1.33 -30.27 14.28
N SER A 109 -1.32 -30.28 12.95
CA SER A 109 -0.97 -31.45 12.14
C SER A 109 -0.22 -31.07 10.87
N VAL A 110 0.44 -32.06 10.26
CA VAL A 110 1.10 -31.90 8.94
C VAL A 110 0.07 -31.55 7.87
N GLU A 111 -1.15 -32.09 7.95
CA GLU A 111 -2.23 -31.81 7.00
C GLU A 111 -2.70 -30.35 7.11
N ASP A 112 -2.81 -29.80 8.32
CA ASP A 112 -3.15 -28.38 8.51
C ASP A 112 -2.06 -27.46 7.95
N ALA A 113 -0.79 -27.78 8.21
CA ALA A 113 0.35 -27.04 7.68
C ALA A 113 0.39 -27.09 6.14
N ARG A 114 0.13 -28.28 5.57
CA ARG A 114 0.02 -28.51 4.13
C ARG A 114 -1.12 -27.69 3.53
N LEU A 115 -2.33 -27.81 4.06
CA LEU A 115 -3.50 -27.10 3.56
C LEU A 115 -3.30 -25.58 3.64
N PHE A 116 -2.70 -25.09 4.73
CA PHE A 116 -2.32 -23.70 4.86
C PHE A 116 -1.32 -23.30 3.76
N ALA A 117 -0.22 -24.04 3.60
CA ALA A 117 0.81 -23.73 2.60
C ALA A 117 0.23 -23.68 1.18
N TRP A 118 -0.64 -24.62 0.81
CA TRP A 118 -1.29 -24.66 -0.51
C TRP A 118 -2.22 -23.46 -0.78
N ASN A 119 -2.82 -22.90 0.27
CA ASN A 119 -3.87 -21.88 0.14
C ASN A 119 -3.46 -20.50 0.65
N VAL A 120 -2.26 -20.32 1.23
CA VAL A 120 -1.86 -19.05 1.84
C VAL A 120 -1.77 -17.91 0.82
N PHE A 121 -1.42 -18.23 -0.43
CA PHE A 121 -1.49 -17.30 -1.55
C PHE A 121 -2.53 -17.77 -2.57
N HIS A 122 -3.67 -17.07 -2.61
CA HIS A 122 -4.79 -17.42 -3.49
C HIS A 122 -4.37 -17.36 -4.97
N GLY A 123 -4.36 -18.50 -5.64
CA GLY A 123 -4.01 -18.61 -7.06
C GLY A 123 -2.50 -18.76 -7.34
N THR A 124 -1.65 -18.71 -6.32
CA THR A 124 -0.19 -18.94 -6.42
C THR A 124 0.28 -19.94 -5.36
N PRO A 125 -0.14 -21.22 -5.47
CA PRO A 125 0.28 -22.27 -4.55
C PRO A 125 1.81 -22.49 -4.57
N PRO A 126 2.40 -23.17 -3.58
CA PRO A 126 3.79 -23.56 -3.64
C PRO A 126 4.06 -24.46 -4.87
N SER A 127 5.21 -24.28 -5.49
CA SER A 127 5.74 -25.09 -6.58
C SER A 127 5.94 -26.55 -6.13
N MET A 128 6.42 -26.72 -4.90
CA MET A 128 6.57 -28.00 -4.23
C MET A 128 6.54 -27.82 -2.72
N LEU A 129 6.22 -28.89 -2.02
CA LEU A 129 6.33 -28.99 -0.57
C LEU A 129 7.36 -30.06 -0.19
N VAL A 130 8.02 -29.86 0.94
CA VAL A 130 8.85 -30.88 1.58
C VAL A 130 8.30 -31.13 2.98
N GLN A 131 7.83 -32.36 3.23
CA GLN A 131 7.58 -32.79 4.60
C GLN A 131 8.94 -32.94 5.29
N SER A 132 9.21 -32.11 6.29
CA SER A 132 10.53 -32.01 6.92
C SER A 132 10.75 -33.04 8.03
N GLY A 133 9.74 -33.84 8.37
CA GLY A 133 9.69 -34.68 9.57
C GLY A 133 9.26 -33.92 10.85
N GLY A 134 9.22 -32.59 10.81
CA GLY A 134 8.69 -31.72 11.89
C GLY A 134 7.59 -30.75 11.45
N GLY A 135 7.24 -30.76 10.17
CA GLY A 135 6.28 -29.85 9.56
C GLY A 135 6.39 -29.87 8.04
N VAL A 136 5.99 -28.78 7.40
CA VAL A 136 5.95 -28.64 5.93
C VAL A 136 6.78 -27.43 5.52
N GLN A 137 7.57 -27.59 4.47
CA GLN A 137 8.40 -26.54 3.88
C GLN A 137 7.95 -26.25 2.46
N GLY A 138 7.41 -25.05 2.23
CA GLY A 138 6.90 -24.64 0.93
C GLY A 138 7.92 -23.87 0.11
N TRP A 139 8.00 -24.19 -1.18
CA TRP A 139 8.85 -23.51 -2.15
C TRP A 139 8.00 -22.81 -3.20
N TRP A 140 8.21 -21.51 -3.40
CA TRP A 140 7.64 -20.72 -4.49
C TRP A 140 8.76 -20.33 -5.44
N LEU A 141 8.95 -21.14 -6.47
CA LEU A 141 10.03 -21.01 -7.44
C LEU A 141 9.69 -19.99 -8.52
N LEU A 142 10.70 -19.25 -8.95
CA LEU A 142 10.58 -18.30 -10.05
C LEU A 142 10.73 -19.00 -11.39
N LYS A 143 10.15 -18.42 -12.45
CA LYS A 143 10.40 -18.88 -13.83
C LYS A 143 11.86 -18.72 -14.21
N GLU A 144 12.42 -17.55 -13.90
CA GLU A 144 13.83 -17.25 -14.06
C GLU A 144 14.43 -16.90 -12.68
N PRO A 145 15.63 -17.39 -12.34
CA PRO A 145 16.29 -17.01 -11.10
C PRO A 145 16.45 -15.48 -11.00
N TRP A 146 16.15 -14.92 -9.84
CA TRP A 146 16.40 -13.50 -9.60
C TRP A 146 17.88 -13.29 -9.31
N THR A 147 18.62 -12.89 -10.33
CA THR A 147 20.06 -12.59 -10.26
C THR A 147 20.32 -11.20 -9.69
N PHE A 148 21.45 -11.04 -8.98
CA PHE A 148 21.88 -9.80 -8.34
C PHE A 148 23.12 -9.28 -9.05
N ASN A 149 22.92 -8.55 -10.14
CA ASN A 149 24.03 -7.94 -10.87
C ASN A 149 24.61 -6.75 -10.10
N TYR A 150 23.79 -6.10 -9.27
CA TYR A 150 24.16 -4.95 -8.45
C TYR A 150 23.65 -5.06 -7.00
N PRO A 151 24.29 -4.39 -6.02
CA PRO A 151 23.86 -4.39 -4.62
C PRO A 151 22.38 -3.98 -4.40
N GLU A 152 21.84 -3.11 -5.25
CA GLU A 152 20.45 -2.66 -5.20
C GLU A 152 19.46 -3.78 -5.50
N GLU A 153 19.79 -4.69 -6.41
CA GLU A 153 18.94 -5.84 -6.74
C GLU A 153 18.86 -6.82 -5.57
N ARG A 154 19.99 -7.04 -4.90
CA ARG A 154 20.05 -7.81 -3.66
C ARG A 154 19.20 -7.17 -2.56
N ALA A 155 19.26 -5.85 -2.41
CA ALA A 155 18.43 -5.13 -1.45
C ALA A 155 16.92 -5.29 -1.75
N LYS A 156 16.52 -5.22 -3.02
CA LYS A 156 15.13 -5.48 -3.45
C LYS A 156 14.70 -6.92 -3.15
N ALA A 157 15.55 -7.91 -3.40
CA ALA A 157 15.24 -9.30 -3.11
C ALA A 157 15.12 -9.57 -1.60
N ILE A 158 15.96 -8.93 -0.78
CA ILE A 158 15.85 -8.98 0.69
C ILE A 158 14.52 -8.36 1.14
N GLN A 159 14.15 -7.19 0.60
CA GLN A 159 12.87 -6.56 0.91
C GLN A 159 11.69 -7.45 0.49
N PHE A 160 11.77 -8.07 -0.68
CA PHE A 160 10.76 -9.00 -1.16
C PHE A 160 10.62 -10.20 -0.21
N ALA A 161 11.72 -10.84 0.18
CA ALA A 161 11.71 -11.97 1.10
C ALA A 161 11.16 -11.60 2.49
N ARG A 162 11.43 -10.37 2.96
CA ARG A 162 10.83 -9.83 4.19
C ARG A 162 9.32 -9.70 4.07
N ARG A 163 8.84 -9.07 3.00
CA ARG A 163 7.39 -8.92 2.71
C ARG A 163 6.71 -10.28 2.52
N PHE A 164 7.38 -11.22 1.86
CA PHE A 164 6.93 -12.59 1.68
C PHE A 164 6.74 -13.30 3.03
N GLY A 165 7.80 -13.33 3.86
CA GLY A 165 7.73 -13.92 5.19
C GLY A 165 6.74 -13.20 6.13
N ALA A 166 6.62 -11.88 6.03
CA ALA A 166 5.63 -11.11 6.79
C ALA A 166 4.20 -11.45 6.38
N THR A 167 3.96 -11.73 5.10
CA THR A 167 2.66 -12.16 4.60
C THR A 167 2.27 -13.53 5.14
N LEU A 168 3.20 -14.50 5.11
CA LEU A 168 2.99 -15.81 5.72
C LEU A 168 2.67 -15.70 7.22
N LYS A 169 3.39 -14.83 7.94
CA LYS A 169 3.14 -14.54 9.35
C LYS A 169 1.77 -13.91 9.60
N ALA A 170 1.38 -12.91 8.80
CA ALA A 170 0.09 -12.25 8.94
C ALA A 170 -1.06 -13.23 8.68
N ALA A 171 -0.94 -14.06 7.64
CA ALA A 171 -1.92 -15.10 7.33
C ALA A 171 -2.02 -16.17 8.43
N GLY A 172 -0.90 -16.55 9.04
CA GLY A 172 -0.88 -17.44 10.21
C GLY A 172 -1.53 -16.78 11.42
N ALA A 173 -1.14 -15.56 11.75
CA ALA A 173 -1.65 -14.81 12.90
C ALA A 173 -3.16 -14.59 12.83
N ALA A 174 -3.72 -14.36 11.64
CA ALA A 174 -5.17 -14.27 11.42
C ALA A 174 -5.93 -15.56 11.79
N LYS A 175 -5.24 -16.70 11.84
CA LYS A 175 -5.77 -18.00 12.27
C LYS A 175 -5.29 -18.40 13.68
N GLY A 176 -4.62 -17.51 14.40
CA GLY A 176 -4.01 -17.81 15.71
C GLY A 176 -2.77 -18.72 15.63
N ILE A 177 -2.19 -18.90 14.44
CA ILE A 177 -1.06 -19.79 14.18
C ILE A 177 0.24 -18.98 14.09
N ARG A 178 1.27 -19.41 14.83
CA ARG A 178 2.62 -18.85 14.67
C ARG A 178 3.32 -19.49 13.47
N VAL A 179 3.76 -18.65 12.53
CA VAL A 179 4.59 -19.07 11.39
C VAL A 179 5.99 -18.50 11.55
N ASP A 180 7.02 -19.32 11.31
CA ASP A 180 8.41 -18.92 11.48
C ASP A 180 8.89 -18.01 10.34
N SER A 181 9.87 -17.15 10.63
CA SER A 181 10.38 -16.22 9.64
C SER A 181 11.42 -16.86 8.72
N THR A 182 11.22 -16.76 7.42
CA THR A 182 12.10 -17.33 6.39
C THR A 182 12.71 -16.28 5.46
N HIS A 183 12.76 -15.02 5.91
CA HIS A 183 13.20 -13.89 5.09
C HIS A 183 14.71 -13.85 4.77
N ASP A 184 15.51 -14.71 5.41
CA ASP A 184 16.94 -14.85 5.14
C ASP A 184 17.14 -15.64 3.83
N LEU A 185 17.66 -14.96 2.81
CA LEU A 185 17.93 -15.54 1.48
C LEU A 185 18.95 -16.69 1.53
N ALA A 186 19.80 -16.73 2.56
CA ALA A 186 20.79 -17.78 2.76
C ALA A 186 20.27 -18.95 3.61
N ARG A 187 18.99 -18.94 3.98
CA ARG A 187 18.38 -20.02 4.77
C ARG A 187 18.33 -21.31 3.96
N VAL A 188 18.56 -22.41 4.65
CA VAL A 188 18.51 -23.76 4.08
C VAL A 188 17.32 -24.56 4.57
N PHE A 189 16.82 -25.41 3.68
CA PHE A 189 15.62 -26.21 3.84
C PHE A 189 15.92 -27.68 3.56
N ARG A 190 15.10 -28.58 4.09
CA ARG A 190 15.37 -30.02 4.05
C ARG A 190 15.46 -30.54 2.61
N LEU A 191 16.41 -31.45 2.41
CA LEU A 191 16.52 -32.22 1.19
C LEU A 191 15.66 -33.49 1.33
N ALA A 192 14.59 -33.59 0.54
CA ALA A 192 13.68 -34.74 0.51
C ALA A 192 14.41 -36.02 0.09
N GLY A 193 13.93 -37.18 0.54
CA GLY A 193 14.62 -38.45 0.38
C GLY A 193 15.75 -38.69 1.40
N THR A 194 15.93 -37.80 2.38
CA THR A 194 16.89 -37.94 3.47
C THR A 194 16.18 -38.07 4.82
N PHE A 195 16.85 -37.77 5.94
CA PHE A 195 16.27 -37.87 7.28
C PHE A 195 16.49 -36.61 8.11
N ASN A 196 15.51 -36.32 8.96
CA ASN A 196 15.57 -35.37 10.04
C ASN A 196 15.98 -36.09 11.33
N ARG A 197 17.20 -35.82 11.78
CA ARG A 197 17.86 -36.49 12.92
C ARG A 197 17.89 -35.62 14.18
N LYS A 198 16.99 -34.64 14.29
CA LYS A 198 16.91 -33.82 15.51
C LYS A 198 16.68 -34.74 16.72
N PRO A 199 17.48 -34.62 17.79
CA PRO A 199 17.40 -35.52 18.95
C PRO A 199 16.03 -35.57 19.62
N GLU A 200 15.27 -34.47 19.55
CA GLU A 200 13.92 -34.33 20.12
C GLU A 200 12.88 -35.32 19.56
N TYR A 201 13.16 -35.97 18.43
CA TYR A 201 12.27 -36.95 17.82
C TYR A 201 12.60 -38.41 18.16
N GLY A 202 13.73 -38.66 18.84
CA GLY A 202 14.24 -40.01 19.09
C GLY A 202 14.75 -40.67 17.81
N GLU A 203 13.84 -41.24 17.02
CA GLU A 203 14.17 -41.89 15.75
C GLU A 203 14.24 -40.89 14.59
N PRO A 204 15.19 -41.07 13.64
CA PRO A 204 15.27 -40.27 12.43
C PRO A 204 13.97 -40.31 11.62
N ARG A 205 13.40 -39.14 11.34
CA ARG A 205 12.16 -39.03 10.56
C ARG A 205 12.48 -38.83 9.08
N PRO A 206 11.83 -39.55 8.15
CA PRO A 206 12.07 -39.35 6.73
C PRO A 206 11.58 -37.95 6.29
N THR A 207 12.32 -37.35 5.37
CA THR A 207 11.88 -36.14 4.67
C THR A 207 11.30 -36.52 3.31
N ILE A 208 10.13 -36.01 2.95
CA ILE A 208 9.38 -36.50 1.78
C ILE A 208 9.10 -35.34 0.84
N LEU A 209 9.32 -35.56 -0.47
CA LEU A 209 8.98 -34.59 -1.51
C LEU A 209 7.50 -34.72 -1.85
N GLU A 210 6.77 -33.62 -1.80
CA GLU A 210 5.40 -33.53 -2.24
C GLU A 210 5.30 -32.58 -3.44
N LEU A 211 4.81 -33.11 -4.55
CA LEU A 211 4.56 -32.36 -5.78
C LEU A 211 3.06 -32.15 -5.99
N PRO A 212 2.66 -31.19 -6.85
CA PRO A 212 1.30 -31.10 -7.34
C PRO A 212 0.78 -32.44 -7.87
N ALA A 213 -0.54 -32.63 -7.87
CA ALA A 213 -1.18 -33.84 -8.36
C ALA A 213 -0.69 -34.20 -9.78
N GLN A 214 -0.56 -35.51 -10.04
CA GLN A 214 -0.03 -36.04 -11.30
C GLN A 214 -0.75 -35.44 -12.51
N GLY A 215 0.02 -34.96 -13.50
CA GLY A 215 -0.49 -34.23 -14.66
C GLY A 215 -0.58 -32.71 -14.48
N THR A 216 -0.34 -32.18 -13.27
CA THR A 216 -0.19 -30.75 -13.02
C THR A 216 1.28 -30.35 -13.10
N ALA A 217 1.61 -29.34 -13.91
CA ALA A 217 2.95 -28.80 -13.97
C ALA A 217 3.37 -28.16 -12.63
N VAL A 218 4.66 -28.24 -12.30
CA VAL A 218 5.23 -27.50 -11.17
C VAL A 218 5.06 -26.00 -11.46
N GLY A 219 4.33 -25.30 -10.59
CA GLY A 219 4.09 -23.87 -10.77
C GLY A 219 5.40 -23.09 -10.64
N ARG A 220 5.77 -22.31 -11.65
CA ARG A 220 6.84 -21.33 -11.59
C ARG A 220 6.27 -19.94 -11.83
N TYR A 221 6.74 -18.98 -11.05
CA TYR A 221 6.11 -17.67 -10.95
C TYR A 221 7.00 -16.56 -11.50
N GLU A 222 6.39 -15.55 -12.10
CA GLU A 222 7.06 -14.25 -12.18
C GLU A 222 7.14 -13.65 -10.77
N ARG A 223 8.10 -12.75 -10.55
CA ARG A 223 8.16 -11.99 -9.29
C ARG A 223 6.85 -11.25 -9.03
N ASP A 224 6.26 -10.69 -10.09
CA ASP A 224 5.01 -9.94 -10.03
C ASP A 224 3.82 -10.83 -9.61
N ASP A 225 3.80 -12.10 -10.03
CA ASP A 225 2.76 -13.07 -9.62
C ASP A 225 2.76 -13.29 -8.10
N LEU A 226 3.96 -13.30 -7.50
CA LEU A 226 4.14 -13.43 -6.06
C LEU A 226 3.96 -12.10 -5.33
N GLU A 227 4.41 -10.97 -5.90
CA GLU A 227 4.32 -9.63 -5.31
C GLU A 227 2.88 -9.20 -5.05
N VAL A 228 2.01 -9.59 -5.98
CA VAL A 228 0.56 -9.50 -5.94
C VAL A 228 -0.01 -10.06 -4.61
N GLY A 229 0.60 -11.06 -3.99
CA GLY A 229 0.14 -11.59 -2.69
C GLY A 229 0.63 -10.84 -1.45
N LEU A 230 1.61 -9.94 -1.57
CA LEU A 230 2.44 -9.53 -0.43
C LEU A 230 1.95 -8.28 0.32
N VAL A 231 2.11 -8.29 1.65
CA VAL A 231 1.91 -7.10 2.49
C VAL A 231 2.92 -5.97 2.15
N ALA A 232 2.51 -4.72 2.34
CA ALA A 232 3.25 -3.51 1.95
C ALA A 232 4.46 -3.14 2.84
N GLU A 233 4.69 -3.91 3.92
CA GLU A 233 5.80 -3.81 4.91
C GLU A 233 5.50 -2.92 6.16
N GLU A 234 4.99 -3.55 7.22
CA GLU A 234 5.38 -3.51 8.65
C GLU A 234 4.29 -4.28 9.42
N PHE A 235 4.50 -5.59 9.66
CA PHE A 235 3.64 -6.35 10.57
C PHE A 235 4.48 -6.78 11.78
N THR A 236 4.37 -6.01 12.86
CA THR A 236 4.71 -6.49 14.20
C THR A 236 3.40 -6.72 14.95
N PRO A 237 2.94 -7.98 15.10
CA PRO A 237 1.79 -8.25 15.94
C PRO A 237 2.23 -8.09 17.40
N LYS A 238 1.93 -6.93 17.99
CA LYS A 238 2.04 -6.73 19.45
C LYS A 238 0.72 -6.93 20.18
N ASP A 239 -0.39 -7.16 19.47
CA ASP A 239 -1.69 -7.29 20.13
C ASP A 239 -2.68 -8.15 19.30
N PRO A 240 -3.04 -9.37 19.75
CA PRO A 240 -4.08 -10.16 19.10
C PRO A 240 -5.49 -9.52 19.20
N ALA A 241 -5.67 -8.49 20.03
CA ALA A 241 -6.91 -7.70 20.10
C ALA A 241 -6.99 -6.58 19.04
N LYS A 242 -5.95 -6.38 18.22
CA LYS A 242 -5.92 -5.45 17.07
C LYS A 242 -5.97 -6.17 15.71
N ALA A 243 -6.56 -7.37 15.67
CA ALA A 243 -7.10 -7.86 14.40
C ALA A 243 -8.10 -6.80 13.89
N LEU A 244 -7.85 -6.26 12.69
CA LEU A 244 -8.68 -5.21 12.10
C LEU A 244 -10.17 -5.61 12.16
N PRO A 245 -11.08 -4.70 12.58
CA PRO A 245 -12.49 -4.96 12.50
C PRO A 245 -12.91 -5.14 11.03
N LEU A 246 -13.61 -6.25 10.79
CA LEU A 246 -14.16 -6.65 9.49
C LEU A 246 -15.37 -5.75 9.13
N MET A 247 -15.21 -4.82 8.18
CA MET A 247 -16.33 -4.21 7.43
C MET A 247 -15.88 -3.67 6.05
N GLY A 248 -16.50 -4.17 4.97
CA GLY A 248 -16.46 -3.58 3.62
C GLY A 248 -15.96 -4.49 2.49
N PHE A 249 -16.76 -5.49 2.06
CA PHE A 249 -16.46 -6.26 0.84
C PHE A 249 -16.89 -5.48 -0.42
N LEU A 250 -16.06 -5.50 -1.49
CA LEU A 250 -16.45 -4.98 -2.81
C LEU A 250 -17.46 -5.93 -3.44
N THR A 251 -18.49 -5.39 -4.09
CA THR A 251 -19.45 -6.15 -4.89
C THR A 251 -19.01 -6.13 -6.35
N LEU A 252 -18.59 -7.27 -6.90
CA LEU A 252 -18.12 -7.36 -8.28
C LEU A 252 -19.14 -8.10 -9.16
N ALA A 253 -19.46 -7.54 -10.33
CA ALA A 253 -20.17 -8.26 -11.39
C ALA A 253 -19.67 -7.78 -12.77
N PRO A 254 -19.66 -8.65 -13.81
CA PRO A 254 -19.11 -8.33 -15.13
C PRO A 254 -19.77 -7.15 -15.86
N ASP A 255 -21.00 -6.81 -15.48
CA ASP A 255 -21.82 -5.75 -16.06
C ASP A 255 -21.72 -4.41 -15.32
N ARG A 256 -21.07 -4.39 -14.14
CA ARG A 256 -20.90 -3.19 -13.31
C ARG A 256 -20.28 -2.05 -14.10
N SER A 257 -20.78 -0.85 -13.82
CA SER A 257 -20.29 0.39 -14.40
C SER A 257 -20.25 1.44 -13.29
N PRO A 258 -19.22 2.30 -13.25
CA PRO A 258 -19.17 3.40 -12.28
C PRO A 258 -20.29 4.42 -12.58
N PRO A 259 -20.59 5.34 -11.65
CA PRO A 259 -21.51 6.44 -11.92
C PRO A 259 -21.09 7.20 -13.19
N GLU A 260 -22.02 7.32 -14.14
CA GLU A 260 -21.73 7.85 -15.48
C GLU A 260 -21.22 9.30 -15.43
N ASP A 261 -21.77 10.11 -14.54
CA ASP A 261 -21.35 11.49 -14.29
C ASP A 261 -19.91 11.57 -13.74
N ALA A 262 -19.56 10.69 -12.81
CA ALA A 262 -18.20 10.59 -12.27
C ALA A 262 -17.23 10.13 -13.36
N LEU A 263 -17.57 9.07 -14.11
CA LEU A 263 -16.74 8.54 -15.20
C LEU A 263 -16.46 9.60 -16.26
N GLN A 264 -17.51 10.26 -16.77
CA GLN A 264 -17.35 11.33 -17.76
C GLN A 264 -16.47 12.45 -17.21
N SER A 265 -16.65 12.85 -15.96
CA SER A 265 -15.82 13.88 -15.32
C SER A 265 -14.34 13.46 -15.24
N LEU A 266 -14.04 12.22 -14.83
CA LEU A 266 -12.69 11.69 -14.76
C LEU A 266 -11.99 11.69 -16.13
N LEU A 267 -12.68 11.20 -17.17
CA LEU A 267 -12.12 11.10 -18.52
C LEU A 267 -11.95 12.46 -19.18
N VAL A 268 -12.78 13.44 -18.84
CA VAL A 268 -12.72 14.80 -19.40
C VAL A 268 -11.62 15.65 -18.77
N ASN A 269 -11.31 15.39 -17.50
CA ASN A 269 -10.39 16.19 -16.69
C ASN A 269 -8.98 15.60 -16.60
N HIS A 270 -8.80 14.31 -16.90
CA HIS A 270 -7.49 13.67 -16.90
C HIS A 270 -7.19 13.01 -18.25
N ASP A 271 -6.32 13.63 -19.04
CA ASP A 271 -5.88 13.08 -20.33
C ASP A 271 -5.22 11.70 -20.17
N LYS A 272 -4.53 11.47 -19.05
CA LYS A 272 -3.99 10.16 -18.68
C LYS A 272 -5.08 9.14 -18.33
N ALA A 273 -6.18 9.55 -17.69
CA ALA A 273 -7.30 8.65 -17.42
C ALA A 273 -8.04 8.33 -18.73
N ARG A 274 -8.24 9.32 -19.61
CA ARG A 274 -8.76 9.10 -20.97
C ARG A 274 -7.90 8.16 -21.79
N GLY A 275 -6.59 8.40 -21.80
CA GLY A 275 -5.64 7.51 -22.46
C GLY A 275 -5.71 6.08 -21.90
N SER A 276 -5.77 5.92 -20.58
CA SER A 276 -5.88 4.59 -19.96
C SER A 276 -7.23 3.92 -20.21
N TRP A 277 -8.31 4.71 -20.27
CA TRP A 277 -9.64 4.24 -20.62
C TRP A 277 -9.68 3.73 -22.07
N ASP A 278 -9.16 4.51 -23.02
CA ASP A 278 -9.15 4.18 -24.45
C ASP A 278 -8.03 3.22 -24.88
N GLY A 279 -7.15 2.82 -23.94
CA GLY A 279 -6.00 1.95 -24.24
C GLY A 279 -4.85 2.62 -25.00
N ARG A 280 -4.75 3.95 -24.94
CA ARG A 280 -3.77 4.78 -25.68
C ARG A 280 -2.92 5.59 -24.70
N ARG A 281 -1.88 4.95 -24.16
CA ARG A 281 -0.90 5.54 -23.23
C ARG A 281 0.54 5.32 -23.72
N PRO A 282 1.00 6.06 -24.74
CA PRO A 282 2.37 5.92 -25.26
C PRO A 282 3.44 6.35 -24.25
N ASP A 283 3.05 7.06 -23.19
CA ASP A 283 3.91 7.47 -22.08
C ASP A 283 4.12 6.37 -21.03
N LEU A 284 3.35 5.28 -21.07
CA LEU A 284 3.57 4.13 -20.20
C LEU A 284 4.60 3.19 -20.83
N ALA A 285 5.63 2.84 -20.07
CA ALA A 285 6.62 1.82 -20.48
C ALA A 285 5.98 0.43 -20.66
N ASP A 286 4.89 0.16 -19.93
CA ASP A 286 4.03 -1.01 -20.10
C ASP A 286 2.57 -0.56 -20.29
N ALA A 287 1.99 -0.84 -21.44
CA ALA A 287 0.60 -0.52 -21.79
C ALA A 287 -0.36 -1.71 -21.61
N SER A 288 0.03 -2.73 -20.84
CA SER A 288 -0.83 -3.87 -20.50
C SER A 288 -2.14 -3.43 -19.84
N ASP A 289 -3.22 -4.22 -20.00
CA ASP A 289 -4.51 -3.89 -19.38
C ASP A 289 -4.42 -3.73 -17.86
N SER A 290 -3.51 -4.46 -17.20
CA SER A 290 -3.30 -4.31 -15.76
C SER A 290 -2.60 -2.98 -15.41
N SER A 291 -1.69 -2.51 -16.25
CA SER A 291 -1.03 -1.20 -16.11
C SER A 291 -2.02 -0.05 -16.38
N LEU A 292 -2.88 -0.20 -17.40
CA LEU A 292 -3.97 0.74 -17.68
C LEU A 292 -4.98 0.80 -16.53
N ASP A 293 -5.33 -0.35 -15.94
CA ASP A 293 -6.20 -0.44 -14.78
C ASP A 293 -5.57 0.20 -13.55
N PHE A 294 -4.30 -0.07 -13.27
CA PHE A 294 -3.59 0.55 -12.15
C PHE A 294 -3.51 2.08 -12.31
N SER A 295 -3.29 2.56 -13.54
CA SER A 295 -3.32 3.98 -13.84
C SER A 295 -4.72 4.59 -13.66
N LEU A 296 -5.78 3.92 -14.09
CA LEU A 296 -7.17 4.37 -13.86
C LEU A 296 -7.48 4.42 -12.36
N ALA A 297 -7.12 3.37 -11.62
CA ALA A 297 -7.31 3.29 -10.18
C ALA A 297 -6.54 4.38 -9.43
N THR A 298 -5.28 4.64 -9.80
CA THR A 298 -4.45 5.68 -9.16
C THR A 298 -5.04 7.07 -9.38
N ILE A 299 -5.52 7.38 -10.59
CA ILE A 299 -6.14 8.67 -10.89
C ILE A 299 -7.50 8.79 -10.20
N ALA A 300 -8.31 7.73 -10.18
CA ALA A 300 -9.62 7.71 -9.51
C ALA A 300 -9.49 7.83 -7.97
N VAL A 301 -8.52 7.15 -7.37
CA VAL A 301 -8.20 7.25 -5.93
C VAL A 301 -7.66 8.64 -5.59
N ALA A 302 -6.75 9.19 -6.39
CA ALA A 302 -6.33 10.59 -6.25
C ALA A 302 -7.51 11.56 -6.43
N SER A 303 -8.52 11.13 -7.19
CA SER A 303 -9.79 11.82 -7.39
C SER A 303 -10.84 11.54 -6.32
N GLY A 304 -10.48 10.87 -5.22
CA GLY A 304 -11.34 10.65 -4.06
C GLY A 304 -12.51 9.71 -4.31
N TRP A 305 -12.41 8.83 -5.30
CA TRP A 305 -13.41 7.79 -5.56
C TRP A 305 -13.39 6.71 -4.46
N THR A 306 -14.56 6.16 -4.14
CA THR A 306 -14.66 5.03 -3.21
C THR A 306 -14.15 3.73 -3.84
N ASP A 307 -13.78 2.76 -3.01
CA ASP A 307 -13.22 1.50 -3.48
C ASP A 307 -14.19 0.75 -4.40
N GLN A 308 -15.51 0.85 -4.13
CA GLN A 308 -16.53 0.28 -5.00
C GLN A 308 -16.59 0.97 -6.36
N GLU A 309 -16.58 2.30 -6.41
CA GLU A 309 -16.60 3.06 -7.67
C GLU A 309 -15.32 2.84 -8.50
N VAL A 310 -14.16 2.69 -7.83
CA VAL A 310 -12.91 2.33 -8.51
C VAL A 310 -13.00 0.90 -9.05
N ALA A 311 -13.54 -0.06 -8.30
CA ALA A 311 -13.72 -1.42 -8.80
C ALA A 311 -14.64 -1.47 -10.03
N ASP A 312 -15.76 -0.76 -9.98
CA ASP A 312 -16.71 -0.66 -11.09
C ASP A 312 -16.06 0.02 -12.31
N LEU A 313 -15.22 1.05 -12.11
CA LEU A 313 -14.43 1.71 -13.15
C LEU A 313 -13.48 0.74 -13.87
N LEU A 314 -12.80 -0.14 -13.13
CA LEU A 314 -11.87 -1.10 -13.72
C LEU A 314 -12.59 -2.18 -14.55
N VAL A 315 -13.72 -2.67 -14.05
CA VAL A 315 -14.58 -3.62 -14.81
C VAL A 315 -15.05 -2.98 -16.10
N ALA A 316 -15.60 -1.76 -16.02
CA ALA A 316 -16.10 -1.04 -17.18
C ALA A 316 -14.99 -0.66 -18.17
N GLY A 317 -13.81 -0.28 -17.67
CA GLY A 317 -12.65 0.08 -18.50
C GLY A 317 -12.13 -1.10 -19.31
N ARG A 318 -12.01 -2.28 -18.70
CA ARG A 318 -11.64 -3.50 -19.44
C ARG A 318 -12.67 -3.85 -20.51
N ARG A 319 -13.96 -3.77 -20.17
CA ARG A 319 -15.05 -4.01 -21.13
C ARG A 319 -15.00 -3.03 -22.31
N HIS A 320 -14.76 -1.74 -22.04
CA HIS A 320 -14.62 -0.70 -23.08
C HIS A 320 -13.48 -0.99 -24.04
N ARG A 321 -12.35 -1.53 -23.55
CA ARG A 321 -11.19 -1.88 -24.38
C ARG A 321 -11.30 -3.25 -25.06
N GLY A 322 -12.34 -4.02 -24.79
CA GLY A 322 -12.44 -5.42 -25.25
C GLY A 322 -11.42 -6.35 -24.57
N ALA A 323 -10.94 -5.98 -23.40
CA ALA A 323 -9.95 -6.73 -22.62
C ALA A 323 -10.59 -7.84 -21.77
N ASN A 324 -9.84 -8.91 -21.52
CA ASN A 324 -10.28 -9.98 -20.64
C ASN A 324 -10.53 -9.45 -19.22
N LEU A 325 -11.75 -9.62 -18.72
CA LEU A 325 -12.04 -9.39 -17.30
C LEU A 325 -11.18 -10.31 -16.43
N LYS A 326 -10.74 -9.82 -15.28
CA LYS A 326 -9.92 -10.62 -14.36
C LYS A 326 -10.82 -11.59 -13.61
N THR A 327 -10.96 -12.79 -14.15
CA THR A 327 -11.76 -13.88 -13.59
C THR A 327 -10.90 -14.97 -12.97
N GLY A 328 -11.48 -15.72 -12.02
CA GLY A 328 -10.90 -16.94 -11.47
C GLY A 328 -11.25 -18.17 -12.32
N LYS A 329 -10.80 -19.37 -11.89
CA LYS A 329 -11.08 -20.64 -12.60
C LYS A 329 -12.58 -20.93 -12.78
N GLY A 330 -13.45 -20.32 -11.97
CA GLY A 330 -14.92 -20.44 -12.06
C GLY A 330 -15.61 -19.35 -12.89
N GLY A 331 -14.88 -18.47 -13.57
CA GLY A 331 -15.46 -17.37 -14.37
C GLY A 331 -15.91 -16.14 -13.56
N GLU A 332 -15.91 -16.21 -12.24
CA GLU A 332 -16.21 -15.08 -11.34
C GLU A 332 -15.07 -14.05 -11.31
N LEU A 333 -15.42 -12.77 -11.14
CA LEU A 333 -14.45 -11.69 -11.01
C LEU A 333 -13.59 -11.86 -9.75
N ARG A 334 -12.28 -11.74 -9.93
CA ARG A 334 -11.27 -11.86 -8.87
C ARG A 334 -11.32 -10.69 -7.91
N LEU A 335 -12.04 -10.83 -6.80
CA LEU A 335 -12.11 -9.83 -5.73
C LEU A 335 -10.73 -9.32 -5.29
N ASP A 336 -9.76 -10.24 -5.19
CA ASP A 336 -8.39 -9.93 -4.80
C ASP A 336 -7.67 -8.98 -5.79
N TYR A 337 -7.95 -9.11 -7.09
CA TYR A 337 -7.35 -8.27 -8.12
C TYR A 337 -7.81 -6.82 -7.99
N TYR A 338 -9.12 -6.60 -7.85
CA TYR A 338 -9.69 -5.26 -7.73
C TYR A 338 -9.31 -4.62 -6.39
N GLN A 339 -9.42 -5.34 -5.27
CA GLN A 339 -9.02 -4.84 -3.94
C GLN A 339 -7.56 -4.43 -3.89
N ARG A 340 -6.66 -5.27 -4.43
CA ARG A 340 -5.23 -4.97 -4.48
C ARG A 340 -4.90 -3.80 -5.40
N THR A 341 -5.53 -3.72 -6.58
CA THR A 341 -5.30 -2.60 -7.51
C THR A 341 -5.69 -1.27 -6.84
N ILE A 342 -6.78 -1.25 -6.08
CA ILE A 342 -7.23 -0.10 -5.29
C ILE A 342 -6.28 0.19 -4.12
N ALA A 343 -5.86 -0.82 -3.36
CA ALA A 343 -4.93 -0.66 -2.24
C ALA A 343 -3.56 -0.13 -2.70
N ASN A 344 -3.05 -0.65 -3.81
CA ASN A 344 -1.80 -0.18 -4.42
C ASN A 344 -1.94 1.24 -4.96
N ALA A 345 -3.08 1.58 -5.56
CA ALA A 345 -3.38 2.94 -6.00
C ALA A 345 -3.40 3.91 -4.82
N LYS A 346 -4.03 3.53 -3.70
CA LYS A 346 -4.01 4.30 -2.43
C LYS A 346 -2.60 4.45 -1.89
N ALA A 347 -1.81 3.39 -1.88
CA ALA A 347 -0.42 3.42 -1.43
C ALA A 347 0.47 4.29 -2.34
N ALA A 348 0.26 4.25 -3.66
CA ALA A 348 0.98 5.10 -4.62
C ALA A 348 0.64 6.57 -4.43
N VAL A 349 -0.66 6.90 -4.28
CA VAL A 349 -1.11 8.27 -3.97
C VAL A 349 -0.57 8.74 -2.61
N ALA A 350 -0.56 7.87 -1.60
CA ALA A 350 0.02 8.16 -0.28
C ALA A 350 1.54 8.34 -0.35
N LYS A 351 2.24 7.55 -1.16
CA LYS A 351 3.70 7.62 -1.35
C LYS A 351 4.11 8.83 -2.17
N ASP A 352 3.32 9.26 -3.16
CA ASP A 352 3.53 10.52 -3.87
C ASP A 352 3.22 11.73 -2.98
N LYS A 353 2.21 11.64 -2.12
CA LYS A 353 1.97 12.60 -1.02
C LYS A 353 3.12 12.63 0.00
N ALA A 354 3.74 11.49 0.29
CA ALA A 354 4.90 11.38 1.19
C ALA A 354 6.22 11.86 0.52
N ARG A 355 6.43 11.57 -0.77
CA ARG A 355 7.59 12.03 -1.56
C ARG A 355 7.59 13.54 -1.76
N SER A 356 6.42 14.14 -1.92
CA SER A 356 6.28 15.59 -1.95
C SER A 356 6.47 16.25 -0.58
N SER A 357 6.47 15.48 0.53
CA SER A 357 6.56 15.99 1.91
C SER A 357 7.84 15.65 2.71
N GLY A 358 8.87 14.99 2.15
CA GLY A 358 10.25 15.22 2.63
C GLY A 358 11.25 14.05 2.60
N LYS A 359 12.51 14.40 2.30
CA LYS A 359 13.73 13.71 2.79
C LYS A 359 14.03 14.24 4.20
N VAL A 360 14.35 13.36 5.16
CA VAL A 360 15.50 13.43 6.09
C VAL A 360 15.62 12.10 6.83
N ALA A 361 16.88 11.69 7.05
CA ALA A 361 17.34 10.37 7.45
C ALA A 361 17.36 10.14 8.98
N SER A 362 17.50 8.85 9.32
CA SER A 362 17.49 8.20 10.63
C SER A 362 18.76 8.44 11.47
N ALA A 363 18.63 8.45 12.81
CA ALA A 363 19.68 7.94 13.71
C ALA A 363 19.11 7.50 15.08
N THR A 364 19.63 6.37 15.56
CA THR A 364 19.36 5.65 16.82
C THR A 364 19.96 6.30 18.07
N GLY A 365 19.28 6.17 19.21
CA GLY A 365 19.84 6.37 20.56
C GLY A 365 18.74 6.25 21.61
N ALA A 366 18.78 5.20 22.44
CA ALA A 366 17.82 4.97 23.52
C ALA A 366 18.29 5.64 24.82
N GLU A 367 17.48 6.57 25.33
CA GLU A 367 17.42 6.98 26.75
C GLU A 367 15.96 6.85 27.19
N GLU A 368 15.72 6.39 28.43
CA GLU A 368 14.38 6.17 28.97
C GLU A 368 13.56 7.48 29.01
N PRO A 369 12.24 7.44 28.72
CA PRO A 369 11.41 8.64 28.70
C PRO A 369 11.20 9.20 30.11
N ARG A 370 11.42 10.52 30.28
CA ARG A 370 11.09 11.27 31.49
C ARG A 370 9.56 11.23 31.71
N LYS A 371 9.10 10.67 32.83
CA LYS A 371 7.66 10.58 33.17
C LYS A 371 7.07 11.97 33.42
N VAL A 372 5.89 12.22 32.84
CA VAL A 372 5.06 13.42 33.09
C VAL A 372 3.97 13.01 34.09
N GLU A 373 4.04 13.47 35.33
CA GLU A 373 3.10 13.06 36.40
C GLU A 373 2.01 14.11 36.67
N THR A 374 2.28 15.40 36.43
CA THR A 374 1.31 16.49 36.62
C THR A 374 1.35 17.53 35.48
N PRO A 375 0.28 18.35 35.30
CA PRO A 375 0.30 19.49 34.37
C PRO A 375 1.39 20.52 34.68
N ALA A 376 1.80 20.65 35.94
CA ALA A 376 2.92 21.51 36.34
C ALA A 376 4.27 20.96 35.84
N ASP A 377 4.46 19.63 35.91
CA ASP A 377 5.64 18.95 35.35
C ASP A 377 5.67 19.06 33.83
N ALA A 378 4.51 18.96 33.17
CA ALA A 378 4.38 19.15 31.73
C ALA A 378 4.85 20.54 31.29
N LYS A 379 4.35 21.60 31.94
CA LYS A 379 4.78 22.99 31.67
C LYS A 379 6.28 23.19 31.90
N LYS A 380 6.81 22.58 32.97
CA LYS A 380 8.24 22.62 33.27
C LYS A 380 9.07 21.93 32.19
N ILE A 381 8.67 20.74 31.72
CA ILE A 381 9.38 20.01 30.64
C ILE A 381 9.37 20.82 29.35
N ILE A 382 8.22 21.37 28.95
CA ILE A 382 8.12 22.19 27.73
C ILE A 382 9.02 23.41 27.84
N ARG A 383 9.01 24.13 28.96
CA ARG A 383 9.88 25.29 29.15
C ARG A 383 11.37 24.91 29.16
N ASP A 384 11.76 23.91 29.95
CA ASP A 384 13.17 23.60 30.21
C ASP A 384 13.81 22.86 29.02
N VAL A 385 13.05 22.07 28.25
CA VAL A 385 13.54 21.29 27.10
C VAL A 385 13.32 22.02 25.78
N TRP A 386 12.16 22.67 25.60
CA TRP A 386 11.79 23.29 24.32
C TRP A 386 11.99 24.81 24.30
N GLY A 387 12.03 25.45 25.47
CA GLY A 387 12.18 26.90 25.58
C GLY A 387 10.89 27.68 25.29
N VAL A 388 9.73 27.03 25.32
CA VAL A 388 8.42 27.67 25.08
C VAL A 388 7.58 27.60 26.34
N GLU A 389 6.93 28.69 26.69
CA GLU A 389 5.91 28.70 27.74
C GLU A 389 4.54 28.40 27.14
N VAL A 390 3.89 27.34 27.62
CA VAL A 390 2.56 26.91 27.16
C VAL A 390 1.60 26.91 28.33
N VAL A 391 0.44 27.53 28.15
CA VAL A 391 -0.62 27.58 29.16
C VAL A 391 -1.49 26.33 29.10
N ARG A 392 -2.01 26.02 27.91
CA ARG A 392 -2.84 24.85 27.60
C ARG A 392 -2.84 24.57 26.09
N VAL A 393 -3.33 23.41 25.70
CA VAL A 393 -3.56 23.04 24.29
C VAL A 393 -5.05 22.79 24.10
N GLU A 394 -5.71 23.55 23.26
CA GLU A 394 -7.12 23.36 22.95
C GLU A 394 -7.27 22.35 21.81
N LYS A 395 -8.21 21.41 21.95
CA LYS A 395 -8.58 20.44 20.91
C LYS A 395 -10.04 20.65 20.54
N ALA A 396 -10.30 21.08 19.30
CA ALA A 396 -11.62 21.24 18.73
C ALA A 396 -11.96 20.07 17.78
N GLY A 397 -13.21 19.63 17.79
CA GLY A 397 -13.73 18.60 16.86
C GLY A 397 -13.62 17.15 17.36
N ASN A 398 -14.61 16.33 17.00
CA ASN A 398 -14.74 14.93 17.44
C ASN A 398 -14.23 13.93 16.39
N GLY A 399 -13.36 13.00 16.79
CA GLY A 399 -12.83 11.91 15.96
C GLY A 399 -11.44 12.17 15.38
N THR A 400 -10.77 11.10 14.90
CA THR A 400 -9.37 11.13 14.43
C THR A 400 -9.14 12.01 13.19
N ASP A 401 -10.18 12.22 12.38
CA ASP A 401 -10.12 12.96 11.11
C ASP A 401 -10.59 14.43 11.22
N ARG A 402 -11.04 14.86 12.40
CA ARG A 402 -11.63 16.20 12.61
C ARG A 402 -11.00 17.00 13.76
N ALA A 403 -10.04 16.42 14.48
CA ALA A 403 -9.38 17.08 15.60
C ALA A 403 -8.42 18.18 15.11
N ARG A 404 -8.70 19.44 15.46
CA ARG A 404 -7.79 20.57 15.32
C ARG A 404 -7.22 20.96 16.68
N TYR A 405 -5.92 21.24 16.74
CA TYR A 405 -5.20 21.60 17.94
C TYR A 405 -4.65 23.03 17.85
N THR A 406 -4.82 23.78 18.94
CA THR A 406 -4.37 25.16 19.07
C THR A 406 -3.61 25.31 20.39
N ILE A 407 -2.40 25.86 20.34
CA ILE A 407 -1.61 26.11 21.56
C ILE A 407 -1.92 27.52 22.08
N ILE A 408 -2.23 27.61 23.37
CA ILE A 408 -2.48 28.88 24.04
C ILE A 408 -1.24 29.29 24.83
N LEU A 409 -0.72 30.48 24.53
CA LEU A 409 0.45 31.07 25.16
C LEU A 409 0.07 31.97 26.35
N PRO A 410 1.03 32.35 27.22
CA PRO A 410 0.74 33.19 28.39
C PRO A 410 0.12 34.55 28.09
N ASP A 411 0.36 35.10 26.91
CA ASP A 411 -0.19 36.36 26.42
C ASP A 411 -1.49 36.17 25.61
N GLU A 412 -2.17 35.03 25.79
CA GLU A 412 -3.40 34.62 25.13
C GLU A 412 -3.29 34.45 23.60
N ARG A 413 -2.09 34.56 23.02
CA ARG A 413 -1.91 34.25 21.60
C ARG A 413 -2.22 32.78 21.32
N ARG A 414 -2.91 32.57 20.21
CA ARG A 414 -3.33 31.27 19.68
C ARG A 414 -2.37 30.86 18.58
N VAL A 415 -1.71 29.71 18.74
CA VAL A 415 -0.86 29.11 17.70
C VAL A 415 -1.62 27.93 17.11
N GLU A 416 -2.13 28.11 15.90
CA GLU A 416 -2.86 27.06 15.18
C GLU A 416 -1.91 25.97 14.68
N VAL A 417 -2.00 24.77 15.26
CA VAL A 417 -1.15 23.63 14.86
C VAL A 417 -1.87 22.75 13.83
N GLY A 418 -3.20 22.70 13.88
CA GLY A 418 -4.02 21.91 12.96
C GLY A 418 -4.15 20.46 13.43
N SER A 419 -3.89 19.48 12.57
CA SER A 419 -4.20 18.06 12.87
C SER A 419 -3.29 17.42 13.93
N SER A 420 -3.71 16.26 14.44
CA SER A 420 -2.88 15.39 15.29
C SER A 420 -1.53 15.03 14.65
N SER A 421 -1.48 14.86 13.32
CA SER A 421 -0.22 14.62 12.61
C SER A 421 0.75 15.80 12.67
N ALA A 422 0.21 17.04 12.67
CA ALA A 422 1.02 18.25 12.80
C ALA A 422 1.49 18.45 14.24
N MET A 423 0.69 18.05 15.24
CA MET A 423 1.10 18.04 16.65
C MET A 423 2.31 17.14 16.93
N LEU A 424 2.42 16.00 16.22
CA LEU A 424 3.50 15.02 16.41
C LEU A 424 4.77 15.35 15.60
N ASP A 425 4.68 16.20 14.57
CA ASP A 425 5.78 16.52 13.66
C ASP A 425 6.51 17.81 14.10
N GLN A 426 7.78 17.67 14.52
CA GLN A 426 8.59 18.80 14.99
C GLN A 426 8.75 19.90 13.94
N ARG A 427 8.80 19.58 12.63
CA ARG A 427 8.97 20.61 11.59
C ARG A 427 7.70 21.42 11.44
N ARG A 428 6.54 20.77 11.44
CA ARG A 428 5.24 21.43 11.33
C ARG A 428 4.94 22.27 12.57
N MET A 429 5.22 21.76 13.75
CA MET A 429 5.10 22.53 14.99
C MET A 429 5.99 23.79 14.97
N ARG A 430 7.24 23.65 14.51
CA ARG A 430 8.17 24.77 14.37
C ARG A 430 7.69 25.80 13.34
N ALA A 431 7.06 25.36 12.25
CA ALA A 431 6.47 26.26 11.27
C ALA A 431 5.29 27.05 11.86
N ALA A 432 4.36 26.40 12.58
CA ALA A 432 3.25 27.05 13.25
C ALA A 432 3.71 28.09 14.29
N LEU A 433 4.71 27.74 15.10
CA LEU A 433 5.33 28.69 16.04
C LEU A 433 6.04 29.85 15.32
N TYR A 434 6.72 29.58 14.21
CA TYR A 434 7.41 30.60 13.42
C TYR A 434 6.42 31.63 12.84
N GLU A 435 5.26 31.17 12.35
CA GLU A 435 4.16 32.04 11.90
C GLU A 435 3.65 32.94 13.04
N SER A 436 3.70 32.42 14.27
CA SER A 436 3.40 33.17 15.51
C SER A 436 4.59 33.96 16.06
N ARG A 437 5.67 34.12 15.28
CA ARG A 437 6.92 34.84 15.61
C ARG A 437 7.72 34.22 16.76
N ILE A 438 7.58 32.93 16.99
CA ILE A 438 8.33 32.16 17.98
C ILE A 438 9.30 31.23 17.26
N VAL A 439 10.59 31.41 17.50
CA VAL A 439 11.63 30.62 16.86
C VAL A 439 12.23 29.65 17.86
N VAL A 440 12.10 28.35 17.58
CA VAL A 440 12.70 27.29 18.40
C VAL A 440 13.67 26.45 17.57
N ALA A 441 14.76 26.02 18.22
CA ALA A 441 15.73 25.11 17.62
C ALA A 441 15.12 23.70 17.45
N PRO A 442 15.60 22.91 16.46
CA PRO A 442 15.20 21.51 16.37
C PRO A 442 15.75 20.74 17.58
N LEU A 443 14.90 19.94 18.22
CA LEU A 443 15.30 19.03 19.29
C LEU A 443 15.71 17.66 18.71
N ARG A 444 16.47 16.91 19.51
CA ARG A 444 16.77 15.50 19.23
C ARG A 444 15.50 14.67 19.42
N PRO A 445 15.37 13.49 18.79
CA PRO A 445 14.14 12.68 18.84
C PRO A 445 13.64 12.38 20.26
N ALA A 446 14.53 12.06 21.20
CA ALA A 446 14.17 11.78 22.59
C ALA A 446 13.60 13.00 23.31
N ASP A 447 14.22 14.17 23.11
CA ASP A 447 13.79 15.44 23.70
C ASP A 447 12.44 15.90 23.10
N TRP A 448 12.24 15.71 21.79
CA TRP A 448 10.97 15.98 21.12
C TRP A 448 9.83 15.09 21.64
N ASN A 449 10.07 13.80 21.81
CA ASN A 449 9.07 12.88 22.36
C ASN A 449 8.64 13.28 23.78
N ALA A 450 9.58 13.76 24.60
CA ALA A 450 9.26 14.28 25.93
C ALA A 450 8.37 15.53 25.87
N VAL A 451 8.65 16.45 24.94
CA VAL A 451 7.83 17.66 24.71
C VAL A 451 6.43 17.28 24.23
N VAL A 452 6.29 16.37 23.27
CA VAL A 452 4.99 15.89 22.78
C VAL A 452 4.18 15.24 23.89
N SER A 453 4.79 14.40 24.73
CA SER A 453 4.13 13.78 25.88
C SER A 453 3.66 14.82 26.89
N ALA A 454 4.46 15.87 27.13
CA ALA A 454 4.09 16.98 28.01
C ALA A 454 2.96 17.83 27.42
N MET A 455 2.98 18.12 26.12
CA MET A 455 1.91 18.84 25.42
C MET A 455 0.57 18.09 25.49
N ASN A 456 0.60 16.76 25.34
CA ASN A 456 -0.60 15.94 25.45
C ASN A 456 -1.24 16.00 26.86
N ALA A 457 -0.43 16.16 27.91
CA ALA A 457 -0.92 16.33 29.28
C ALA A 457 -1.57 17.70 29.54
N LEU A 458 -1.44 18.65 28.61
CA LEU A 458 -2.04 19.98 28.67
C LEU A 458 -3.26 20.13 27.73
N VAL A 459 -3.75 19.03 27.13
CA VAL A 459 -4.88 19.08 26.18
C VAL A 459 -6.21 19.25 26.91
N GLU A 460 -6.98 20.24 26.49
CA GLU A 460 -8.35 20.52 26.92
C GLU A 460 -9.29 20.45 25.69
N GLU A 461 -10.43 19.77 25.83
CA GLU A 461 -11.41 19.69 24.74
C GLU A 461 -12.31 20.93 24.72
N VAL A 462 -12.46 21.53 23.53
CA VAL A 462 -13.31 22.70 23.30
C VAL A 462 -14.36 22.40 22.22
N ALA A 463 -15.54 23.00 22.33
CA ALA A 463 -16.58 22.86 21.31
C ALA A 463 -16.10 23.42 19.97
N PRO A 464 -16.42 22.79 18.82
CA PRO A 464 -16.05 23.33 17.51
C PRO A 464 -16.75 24.68 17.29
N GLU A 465 -15.99 25.71 16.92
CA GLU A 465 -16.53 27.08 16.72
C GLU A 465 -17.27 27.27 15.39
N ASP A 466 -17.00 26.47 14.34
CA ASP A 466 -17.59 26.69 13.01
C ASP A 466 -18.63 25.62 12.60
N ASP A 467 -19.82 26.08 12.20
CA ASP A 467 -20.83 25.28 11.49
C ASP A 467 -20.26 24.85 10.11
N GLU A 468 -20.37 23.56 9.78
CA GLU A 468 -19.89 22.95 8.53
C GLU A 468 -20.38 23.72 7.28
N ALA A 469 -21.57 24.34 7.33
CA ALA A 469 -22.09 25.17 6.26
C ALA A 469 -21.30 26.48 6.08
N VAL A 470 -20.90 27.13 7.17
CA VAL A 470 -20.13 28.38 7.17
C VAL A 470 -18.72 28.13 6.63
N GLU A 471 -18.07 27.07 7.09
CA GLU A 471 -16.75 26.66 6.59
C GLU A 471 -16.80 26.38 5.08
N THR A 472 -17.82 25.65 4.61
CA THR A 472 -17.97 25.35 3.17
C THR A 472 -18.21 26.62 2.35
N ALA A 473 -19.01 27.56 2.86
CA ALA A 473 -19.30 28.81 2.17
C ALA A 473 -18.02 29.66 2.03
N ARG A 474 -17.21 29.75 3.09
CA ARG A 474 -15.92 30.45 3.07
C ARG A 474 -14.97 29.88 2.01
N TRP A 475 -14.85 28.56 1.96
CA TRP A 475 -14.03 27.88 0.94
C TRP A 475 -14.42 28.22 -0.49
N ILE A 476 -15.72 28.22 -0.78
CA ILE A 476 -16.21 28.58 -2.11
C ILE A 476 -15.93 30.06 -2.39
N ALA A 477 -16.11 30.93 -1.39
CA ALA A 477 -15.86 32.36 -1.54
C ALA A 477 -14.41 32.66 -1.90
N GLU A 478 -13.46 32.03 -1.21
CA GLU A 478 -12.03 32.18 -1.48
C GLU A 478 -11.67 31.65 -2.87
N PHE A 479 -12.14 30.44 -3.21
CA PHE A 479 -11.91 29.82 -4.52
C PHE A 479 -12.45 30.66 -5.68
N VAL A 480 -13.61 31.30 -5.49
CA VAL A 480 -14.24 32.15 -6.49
C VAL A 480 -13.66 33.56 -6.52
N SER A 481 -13.12 34.05 -5.40
CA SER A 481 -12.43 35.35 -5.35
C SER A 481 -11.15 35.35 -6.18
N GLU A 482 -10.47 34.21 -6.20
CA GLU A 482 -9.29 34.02 -7.03
C GLU A 482 -9.70 33.99 -8.50
N ASN A 483 -9.24 35.01 -9.22
CA ASN A 483 -9.56 35.22 -10.63
C ASN A 483 -11.02 35.65 -10.88
N TRP A 484 -11.68 36.29 -9.90
CA TRP A 484 -13.05 36.82 -10.01
C TRP A 484 -13.31 37.56 -11.33
N GLU A 485 -12.46 38.52 -11.67
CA GLU A 485 -12.61 39.34 -12.89
C GLU A 485 -12.49 38.53 -14.19
N LEU A 486 -11.66 37.48 -14.22
CA LEU A 486 -11.44 36.64 -15.40
C LEU A 486 -12.63 35.71 -15.69
N HIS A 487 -13.32 35.29 -14.63
CA HIS A 487 -14.36 34.25 -14.68
C HIS A 487 -15.78 34.81 -14.52
N GLN A 488 -15.95 36.07 -14.13
CA GLN A 488 -17.24 36.78 -14.07
C GLN A 488 -17.90 36.97 -15.45
N ALA A 489 -17.14 36.93 -16.55
CA ALA A 489 -17.68 37.10 -17.91
C ALA A 489 -18.83 36.10 -18.17
N ARG A 490 -20.06 36.63 -18.21
CA ARG A 490 -21.31 35.85 -18.21
C ARG A 490 -21.42 34.99 -19.49
N ALA A 491 -21.68 33.70 -19.33
CA ALA A 491 -22.12 32.83 -20.41
C ALA A 491 -23.63 33.00 -20.64
N GLY A 492 -24.02 34.15 -21.20
CA GLY A 492 -25.43 34.55 -21.40
C GLY A 492 -26.03 34.12 -22.75
N THR A 493 -25.21 33.71 -23.71
CA THR A 493 -25.63 33.28 -25.05
C THR A 493 -25.11 31.87 -25.36
N PRO A 494 -25.76 31.11 -26.27
CA PRO A 494 -25.26 29.78 -26.67
C PRO A 494 -23.80 29.79 -27.15
N SER A 495 -23.38 30.82 -27.89
CA SER A 495 -22.00 30.96 -28.40
C SER A 495 -20.98 31.32 -27.31
N SER A 496 -21.36 32.15 -26.32
CA SER A 496 -20.47 32.45 -25.18
C SER A 496 -20.37 31.27 -24.20
N LEU A 497 -21.47 30.52 -24.01
CA LEU A 497 -21.45 29.27 -23.26
C LEU A 497 -20.60 28.22 -23.97
N TRP A 498 -20.66 28.12 -25.31
CA TRP A 498 -19.79 27.24 -26.07
C TRP A 498 -18.31 27.50 -25.79
N LEU A 499 -17.87 28.75 -25.94
CA LEU A 499 -16.48 29.16 -25.70
C LEU A 499 -16.06 28.89 -24.25
N LYS A 500 -16.93 29.19 -23.27
CA LYS A 500 -16.67 28.89 -21.86
C LYS A 500 -16.59 27.39 -21.59
N LEU A 501 -17.51 26.58 -22.10
CA LEU A 501 -17.41 25.13 -21.96
C LEU A 501 -16.18 24.58 -22.68
N GLN A 502 -15.74 25.18 -23.78
CA GLN A 502 -14.53 24.76 -24.48
C GLN A 502 -13.26 25.05 -23.65
N SER A 503 -13.18 26.20 -22.97
CA SER A 503 -12.01 26.62 -22.19
C SER A 503 -11.86 25.89 -20.85
N LYS A 504 -12.83 25.06 -20.45
CA LYS A 504 -12.83 24.28 -19.20
C LYS A 504 -12.48 25.11 -17.95
N PRO A 505 -13.18 26.21 -17.67
CA PRO A 505 -12.89 27.04 -16.52
C PRO A 505 -13.19 26.30 -15.22
N ASP A 506 -12.41 26.62 -14.20
CA ASP A 506 -12.56 26.08 -12.84
C ASP A 506 -13.89 26.56 -12.23
N TRP A 507 -14.33 27.76 -12.58
CA TRP A 507 -15.70 28.26 -12.35
C TRP A 507 -16.09 29.37 -13.35
N PHE A 508 -17.39 29.68 -13.46
CA PHE A 508 -17.91 30.83 -14.23
C PHE A 508 -19.38 31.14 -13.87
N ILE A 509 -19.91 32.28 -14.34
CA ILE A 509 -21.33 32.65 -14.17
C ILE A 509 -22.18 32.16 -15.35
N HIS A 510 -23.25 31.43 -15.04
CA HIS A 510 -24.27 30.99 -16.00
C HIS A 510 -25.68 31.18 -15.42
N GLY A 511 -26.52 31.95 -16.12
CA GLY A 511 -27.89 32.22 -15.66
C GLY A 511 -27.97 32.92 -14.29
N GLY A 512 -27.00 33.79 -13.97
CA GLY A 512 -26.92 34.46 -12.66
C GLY A 512 -26.44 33.57 -11.51
N ARG A 513 -26.10 32.31 -11.77
CA ARG A 513 -25.64 31.33 -10.78
C ARG A 513 -24.17 31.01 -11.01
N ILE A 514 -23.47 30.61 -9.95
CA ILE A 514 -22.07 30.19 -10.04
C ILE A 514 -22.03 28.72 -10.45
N ALA A 515 -21.38 28.43 -11.57
CA ALA A 515 -21.08 27.08 -12.02
C ALA A 515 -19.64 26.73 -11.60
N LEU A 516 -19.50 25.80 -10.65
CA LEU A 516 -18.22 25.35 -10.07
C LEU A 516 -17.81 23.97 -10.60
N GLU A 517 -16.51 23.80 -10.86
CA GLU A 517 -15.92 22.47 -11.08
C GLU A 517 -15.43 21.91 -9.73
N LEU A 518 -16.00 20.78 -9.31
CA LEU A 518 -15.80 20.21 -7.98
C LEU A 518 -14.37 19.71 -7.73
N THR A 519 -13.75 19.14 -8.77
CA THR A 519 -12.39 18.60 -8.69
C THR A 519 -11.39 19.72 -8.41
N ARG A 520 -11.59 20.88 -9.02
CA ARG A 520 -10.77 22.08 -8.89
C ARG A 520 -10.90 22.72 -7.53
N LEU A 521 -12.14 22.89 -7.04
CA LEU A 521 -12.37 23.33 -5.67
C LEU A 521 -11.67 22.38 -4.66
N ARG A 522 -11.72 21.06 -4.88
CA ARG A 522 -11.05 20.09 -4.00
C ARG A 522 -9.52 20.18 -4.07
N ILE A 523 -8.95 20.39 -5.25
CA ILE A 523 -7.50 20.56 -5.43
C ILE A 523 -7.03 21.83 -4.70
N ASP A 524 -7.78 22.92 -4.83
CA ASP A 524 -7.50 24.19 -4.17
C ASP A 524 -7.51 24.05 -2.64
N LEU A 525 -8.54 23.40 -2.09
CA LEU A 525 -8.64 23.10 -0.65
C LEU A 525 -7.46 22.28 -0.12
N PHE A 526 -7.04 21.27 -0.89
CA PHE A 526 -5.88 20.46 -0.51
C PHE A 526 -4.58 21.28 -0.56
N GLN A 527 -4.43 22.19 -1.51
CA GLN A 527 -3.25 23.03 -1.64
C GLN A 527 -3.15 24.11 -0.55
N LYS A 528 -4.26 24.76 -0.21
CA LYS A 528 -4.29 25.85 0.77
C LYS A 528 -4.32 25.37 2.21
N TYR A 529 -5.15 24.36 2.49
CA TYR A 529 -5.45 23.94 3.86
C TYR A 529 -4.88 22.57 4.22
N GLY A 530 -4.29 21.85 3.25
CA GLY A 530 -3.86 20.47 3.44
C GLY A 530 -5.03 19.50 3.68
N GLU A 531 -6.27 19.96 3.45
CA GLU A 531 -7.48 19.21 3.74
C GLU A 531 -7.78 18.19 2.66
N SER A 532 -8.07 16.96 3.08
CA SER A 532 -8.44 15.85 2.19
C SER A 532 -9.95 15.58 2.27
N VAL A 533 -10.77 16.54 1.85
CA VAL A 533 -12.22 16.34 1.76
C VAL A 533 -12.53 15.48 0.53
N SER A 534 -13.20 14.33 0.72
CA SER A 534 -13.56 13.44 -0.40
C SER A 534 -14.58 14.11 -1.34
N THR A 535 -14.61 13.70 -2.61
CA THR A 535 -15.59 14.20 -3.60
C THR A 535 -17.03 14.00 -3.14
N ARG A 536 -17.30 12.86 -2.49
CA ARG A 536 -18.60 12.53 -1.92
C ARG A 536 -18.95 13.48 -0.76
N ALA A 537 -18.00 13.73 0.15
CA ALA A 537 -18.21 14.63 1.28
C ALA A 537 -18.39 16.08 0.81
N LEU A 538 -17.53 16.57 -0.07
CA LEU A 538 -17.63 17.93 -0.62
C LEU A 538 -18.92 18.11 -1.44
N GLY A 539 -19.28 17.12 -2.25
CA GLY A 539 -20.56 17.12 -2.98
C GLY A 539 -21.78 17.11 -2.04
N GLN A 540 -21.69 16.44 -0.89
CA GLN A 540 -22.74 16.49 0.12
C GLN A 540 -22.83 17.86 0.80
N ARG A 541 -21.68 18.48 1.11
CA ARG A 541 -21.61 19.84 1.67
C ARG A 541 -22.18 20.87 0.70
N LEU A 542 -21.85 20.76 -0.60
CA LEU A 542 -22.44 21.58 -1.65
C LEU A 542 -23.98 21.41 -1.72
N ARG A 543 -24.49 20.17 -1.65
CA ARG A 543 -25.94 19.93 -1.59
C ARG A 543 -26.59 20.56 -0.36
N ASN A 544 -25.93 20.51 0.80
CA ASN A 544 -26.43 21.14 2.03
C ASN A 544 -26.50 22.68 1.89
N LEU A 545 -25.61 23.27 1.08
CA LEU A 545 -25.66 24.69 0.69
C LEU A 545 -26.64 25.00 -0.46
N GLY A 546 -27.38 24.01 -0.96
CA GLY A 546 -28.36 24.19 -2.04
C GLY A 546 -27.78 24.13 -3.46
N TYR A 547 -26.52 23.72 -3.63
CA TYR A 547 -25.95 23.50 -4.96
C TYR A 547 -26.51 22.23 -5.60
N SER A 548 -26.63 22.26 -6.93
CA SER A 548 -27.10 21.13 -7.73
C SER A 548 -26.11 20.79 -8.84
N LEU A 549 -25.80 19.50 -9.02
CA LEU A 549 -25.01 19.02 -10.14
C LEU A 549 -25.85 19.06 -11.43
N THR A 550 -25.41 19.84 -12.42
CA THR A 550 -26.19 20.15 -13.61
C THR A 550 -25.36 19.96 -14.88
N ARG A 551 -25.97 19.35 -15.90
CA ARG A 551 -25.36 19.20 -17.22
C ARG A 551 -25.64 20.40 -18.10
N LEU A 552 -24.63 21.25 -18.30
CA LEU A 552 -24.69 22.37 -19.25
C LEU A 552 -24.40 21.88 -20.68
N SER A 553 -25.12 22.41 -21.66
CA SER A 553 -25.02 22.02 -23.07
C SER A 553 -25.00 23.26 -23.95
N ALA A 554 -24.01 23.36 -24.84
CA ALA A 554 -23.92 24.41 -25.85
C ALA A 554 -23.76 23.81 -27.26
N ARG A 555 -24.12 24.60 -28.28
CA ARG A 555 -23.94 24.26 -29.70
C ARG A 555 -23.19 25.37 -30.41
N ASP A 556 -22.35 24.99 -31.37
CA ASP A 556 -21.68 25.87 -32.31
C ASP A 556 -21.73 25.21 -33.70
N GLY A 557 -22.59 25.72 -34.57
CA GLY A 557 -23.01 25.01 -35.78
C GLY A 557 -23.55 23.61 -35.47
N ASP A 558 -23.00 22.59 -36.14
CA ASP A 558 -23.36 21.18 -35.94
C ASP A 558 -22.70 20.55 -34.70
N ARG A 559 -21.75 21.25 -34.06
CA ARG A 559 -21.00 20.70 -32.93
C ARG A 559 -21.77 20.93 -31.64
N ARG A 560 -21.75 19.93 -30.75
CA ARG A 560 -22.41 19.99 -29.43
C ARG A 560 -21.41 19.66 -28.32
N LEU A 561 -21.33 20.52 -27.30
CA LEU A 561 -20.51 20.33 -26.10
C LEU A 561 -21.44 20.18 -24.91
N ARG A 562 -21.11 19.23 -24.02
CA ARG A 562 -21.83 18.98 -22.77
C ARG A 562 -20.84 18.80 -21.63
N ARG A 563 -21.08 19.42 -20.49
CA ARG A 563 -20.25 19.27 -19.28
C ARG A 563 -21.10 19.36 -18.02
N PHE A 564 -20.65 18.74 -16.95
CA PHE A 564 -21.29 18.86 -15.63
C PHE A 564 -20.59 19.93 -14.80
N TYR A 565 -21.39 20.77 -14.15
CA TYR A 565 -20.94 21.78 -13.20
C TYR A 565 -21.90 21.79 -12.01
N TRP A 566 -21.40 22.16 -10.83
CA TRP A 566 -22.24 22.41 -9.66
C TRP A 566 -22.75 23.85 -9.73
N LEU A 567 -24.06 24.01 -9.87
CA LEU A 567 -24.69 25.33 -9.87
C LEU A 567 -25.13 25.71 -8.47
N SER A 568 -24.69 26.87 -7.99
CA SER A 568 -25.17 27.51 -6.76
C SER A 568 -26.69 27.69 -6.79
N PRO A 569 -27.43 27.81 -5.68
CA PRO A 569 -28.84 28.22 -5.76
C PRO A 569 -28.97 29.63 -6.38
N GLU A 570 -30.18 29.99 -6.83
CA GLU A 570 -30.45 31.34 -7.33
C GLU A 570 -30.23 32.38 -6.22
N GLY A 571 -29.62 33.52 -6.57
CA GLY A 571 -29.31 34.57 -5.61
C GLY A 571 -28.18 34.25 -4.62
N TRP A 572 -27.49 33.12 -4.77
CA TRP A 572 -26.36 32.74 -3.90
C TRP A 572 -25.19 33.71 -4.08
N ASP A 573 -24.74 34.29 -2.97
CA ASP A 573 -23.61 35.23 -2.93
C ASP A 573 -22.50 34.64 -2.03
N PRO A 574 -21.33 34.30 -2.58
CA PRO A 574 -20.21 33.75 -1.82
C PRO A 574 -19.70 34.70 -0.74
N PHE A 575 -19.91 36.01 -0.91
CA PHE A 575 -19.30 37.03 -0.05
C PHE A 575 -20.20 37.48 1.09
N LYS A 576 -21.39 36.89 1.25
CA LYS A 576 -22.30 37.08 2.40
C LYS A 576 -22.20 35.90 3.36
N GLU A 577 -22.21 36.17 4.68
CA GLU A 577 -22.17 35.14 5.72
C GLU A 577 -23.26 34.07 5.50
N GLY A 578 -22.85 32.80 5.39
CA GLY A 578 -23.76 31.66 5.21
C GLY A 578 -24.37 31.49 3.81
N GLY A 579 -23.98 32.29 2.81
CA GLY A 579 -24.32 32.06 1.40
C GLY A 579 -25.81 32.17 1.02
N ARG A 580 -26.71 32.67 1.89
CA ARG A 580 -28.11 32.92 1.50
C ARG A 580 -28.29 34.38 1.09
N GLY A 581 -28.54 34.60 -0.20
CA GLY A 581 -29.14 35.84 -0.67
C GLY A 581 -30.60 35.93 -0.21
N ALA A 582 -31.02 37.13 0.21
CA ALA A 582 -32.37 37.41 0.63
C ALA A 582 -33.40 36.90 -0.39
N SER A 583 -34.44 36.26 0.13
CA SER A 583 -35.70 36.05 -0.58
C SER A 583 -36.10 37.34 -1.29
N VAL A 584 -36.26 37.25 -2.61
CA VAL A 584 -36.91 38.30 -3.40
C VAL A 584 -38.37 38.31 -2.95
N GLU A 585 -38.66 39.10 -1.92
CA GLU A 585 -40.01 39.63 -1.72
C GLU A 585 -40.34 40.50 -2.94
N GLY A 586 -41.55 40.30 -3.46
CA GLY A 586 -41.98 40.87 -4.71
C GLY A 586 -41.96 42.39 -4.71
N GLU A 587 -41.31 42.96 -5.72
CA GLU A 587 -41.77 44.23 -6.26
C GLU A 587 -42.79 43.92 -7.36
N GLU A 588 -44.05 44.21 -7.03
CA GLU A 588 -45.10 44.46 -8.00
C GLU A 588 -44.59 45.48 -9.03
N VAL A 589 -44.62 45.09 -10.29
CA VAL A 589 -44.64 46.04 -11.39
C VAL A 589 -46.11 46.28 -11.71
N ASP A 590 -46.64 47.41 -11.21
CA ASP A 590 -47.91 48.01 -11.65
C ASP A 590 -47.68 48.71 -13.02
N PRO A 591 -48.69 48.76 -13.90
CA PRO A 591 -48.79 48.07 -15.19
C PRO A 591 -47.99 48.69 -16.35
#